data_AF-L0RZR5-F1
#
_entry.id   AF-L0RZR5-F1
#
_cell.length_a   1.000
_cell.length_b   1.000
_cell.length_c   1.000
_cell.angle_alpha   90.00
_cell.angle_beta   90.00
_cell.angle_gamma   90.00
#
_symmetry.space_group_name_H-M   'P 1'
#
loop_
_entity.id
_entity.type
_entity.pdbx_description
1 polymer ?
#
loop_
_entity_poly.entity_id
_entity_poly.type
_entity_poly.pdbx_seq_one_letter_code
_entity_poly.pdbx_strand_id
1 'polypeptide(L)'
;MTSISDLQNNDQMLDSRIDYFFKKLNISKMLLKSNFYKESGVCCVTILKALFSLVFNGKNLYRTLVLQSEDLPFRKNTAYRFLNDGRFNWEKLLQLIMTRLILFIDGLTGENWQSVLIFDDSLFSRNRSKKVEFLAKVFDHTSHKFCKGFQMLTMGWSRKTPLCLFPSAC
;
A
#
# COMPACT_ATOMS: atom_id res chain seq x y z
N MET A 1 0.86 19.06 24.99
CA MET A 1 0.68 20.03 23.88
C MET A 1 1.86 19.84 22.93
N THR A 2 1.65 19.24 21.76
CA THR A 2 2.67 19.19 20.69
C THR A 2 2.65 20.51 19.92
N SER A 3 3.79 21.18 19.79
CA SER A 3 3.86 22.46 19.09
C SER A 3 3.76 22.28 17.56
N ILE A 4 3.39 23.33 16.83
CA ILE A 4 3.28 23.29 15.36
C ILE A 4 4.63 22.96 14.71
N SER A 5 5.73 23.45 15.30
CA SER A 5 7.10 23.09 14.91
C SER A 5 7.40 21.61 15.06
N ASP A 6 6.87 20.95 16.11
CA ASP A 6 7.10 19.51 16.32
C ASP A 6 6.39 18.66 15.26
N LEU A 7 5.19 19.09 14.83
CA LEU A 7 4.44 18.43 13.74
C LEU A 7 5.17 18.57 12.40
N GLN A 8 5.67 19.76 12.07
CA GLN A 8 6.42 19.99 10.83
C GLN A 8 7.74 19.21 10.78
N ASN A 9 8.47 19.13 11.90
CA ASN A 9 9.70 18.35 11.99
C ASN A 9 9.46 16.85 11.83
N ASN A 10 8.35 16.33 12.37
CA ASN A 10 7.97 14.92 12.22
C ASN A 10 7.60 14.58 10.77
N ASP A 11 6.83 15.44 10.10
CA ASP A 11 6.46 15.26 8.69
C ASP A 11 7.70 15.20 7.79
N GLN A 12 8.67 16.11 7.98
CA GLN A 12 9.94 16.10 7.23
C GLN A 12 10.76 14.84 7.49
N MET A 13 10.81 14.37 8.75
CA MET A 13 11.51 13.14 9.09
C MET A 13 10.84 11.92 8.43
N LEU A 14 9.52 11.87 8.40
CA LEU A 14 8.78 10.80 7.72
C LEU A 14 9.05 10.80 6.21
N ASP A 15 8.98 11.95 5.56
CA ASP A 15 9.25 12.06 4.11
C ASP A 15 10.66 11.59 3.75
N SER A 16 11.67 11.94 4.55
CA SER A 16 13.04 11.47 4.34
C SER A 16 13.18 9.95 4.47
N ARG A 17 12.45 9.32 5.40
CA ARG A 17 12.42 7.86 5.59
C ARG A 17 11.72 7.18 4.42
N ILE A 18 10.64 7.75 3.91
CA ILE A 18 9.93 7.25 2.73
C ILE A 18 10.84 7.34 1.51
N ASP A 19 11.54 8.46 1.30
CA ASP A 19 12.50 8.60 0.21
C ASP A 19 13.63 7.58 0.30
N TYR A 20 14.19 7.39 1.48
CA TYR A 20 15.20 6.36 1.72
C TYR A 20 14.65 4.96 1.40
N PHE A 21 13.45 4.63 1.85
CA PHE A 21 12.80 3.35 1.59
C PHE A 21 12.61 3.10 0.08
N PHE A 22 12.07 4.08 -0.65
CA PHE A 22 11.86 3.98 -2.10
C PHE A 22 13.18 3.76 -2.85
N LYS A 23 14.23 4.48 -2.46
CA LYS A 23 15.57 4.33 -3.02
C LYS A 23 16.19 2.98 -2.68
N LYS A 24 16.10 2.56 -1.41
CA LYS A 24 16.70 1.32 -0.90
C LYS A 24 16.09 0.07 -1.54
N LEU A 25 14.77 0.04 -1.72
CA LEU A 25 14.08 -1.06 -2.41
C LEU A 25 14.10 -0.93 -3.94
N ASN A 26 14.53 0.23 -4.46
CA ASN A 26 14.58 0.51 -5.89
C ASN A 26 13.20 0.42 -6.57
N ILE A 27 12.19 1.01 -5.91
CA ILE A 27 10.77 0.92 -6.30
C ILE A 27 10.53 1.38 -7.73
N SER A 28 11.25 2.40 -8.22
CA SER A 28 11.16 2.85 -9.62
C SER A 28 11.41 1.72 -10.63
N LYS A 29 12.39 0.85 -10.38
CA LYS A 29 12.70 -0.29 -11.26
C LYS A 29 11.61 -1.36 -11.20
N MET A 30 11.01 -1.54 -10.03
CA MET A 30 9.96 -2.54 -9.79
C MET A 30 8.66 -2.11 -10.46
N LEU A 31 8.34 -0.82 -10.41
CA LEU A 31 7.24 -0.21 -11.15
C LEU A 31 7.35 -0.52 -12.65
N LEU A 32 8.50 -0.28 -13.26
CA LEU A 32 8.71 -0.60 -14.68
C LEU A 32 8.52 -2.09 -14.98
N LYS A 33 9.06 -2.98 -14.12
CA LYS A 33 8.88 -4.44 -14.25
C LYS A 33 7.43 -4.89 -14.09
N SER A 34 6.59 -4.09 -13.45
CA SER A 34 5.17 -4.34 -13.18
C SER A 34 4.24 -3.51 -14.07
N ASN A 35 4.74 -3.04 -15.23
CA ASN A 35 3.99 -2.29 -16.24
C ASN A 35 3.53 -0.89 -15.80
N PHE A 36 4.10 -0.33 -14.74
CA PHE A 36 3.84 1.05 -14.33
C PHE A 36 4.72 2.02 -15.10
N TYR A 37 4.34 2.31 -16.34
CA TYR A 37 4.96 3.36 -17.13
C TYR A 37 3.88 4.21 -17.82
N LYS A 38 4.27 5.43 -18.18
CA LYS A 38 3.42 6.40 -18.89
C LYS A 38 4.25 7.02 -19.99
N GLU A 39 3.61 7.29 -21.13
CA GLU A 39 4.25 8.00 -22.24
C GLU A 39 4.46 9.49 -21.92
N SER A 40 3.57 10.09 -21.13
CA SER A 40 3.62 11.50 -20.77
C SER A 40 2.99 11.81 -19.40
N GLY A 41 3.31 12.99 -18.88
CA GLY A 41 2.80 13.50 -17.61
C GLY A 41 3.66 13.12 -16.40
N VAL A 42 3.04 13.11 -15.22
CA VAL A 42 3.74 12.88 -13.96
C VAL A 42 4.20 11.43 -13.82
N CYS A 43 5.46 11.24 -13.42
CA CYS A 43 6.09 9.94 -13.23
C CYS A 43 5.31 9.06 -12.24
N CYS A 44 5.20 7.76 -12.55
CA CYS A 44 4.49 6.78 -11.71
C CYS A 44 5.06 6.68 -10.30
N VAL A 45 6.39 6.76 -10.15
CA VAL A 45 7.05 6.73 -8.83
C VAL A 45 6.65 7.93 -7.97
N THR A 46 6.52 9.12 -8.58
CA THR A 46 6.10 10.33 -7.87
C THR A 46 4.66 10.22 -7.39
N ILE A 47 3.77 9.68 -8.24
CA ILE A 47 2.36 9.46 -7.88
C ILE A 47 2.27 8.43 -6.75
N LEU A 48 2.93 7.28 -6.90
CA LEU A 48 2.92 6.23 -5.88
C LEU A 48 3.49 6.73 -4.55
N LYS A 49 4.61 7.46 -4.58
CA LYS A 49 5.24 7.99 -3.37
C LYS A 49 4.30 8.95 -2.63
N ALA A 50 3.66 9.88 -3.33
CA ALA A 50 2.71 10.80 -2.72
C ALA A 50 1.53 10.03 -2.08
N LEU A 51 0.95 9.06 -2.80
CA LEU A 51 -0.14 8.23 -2.27
C LEU A 51 0.29 7.39 -1.06
N PHE A 52 1.51 6.84 -1.10
CA PHE A 52 2.10 6.07 -0.01
C PHE A 52 2.29 6.95 1.24
N SER A 53 2.81 8.17 1.09
CA SER A 53 2.96 9.11 2.21
C SER A 53 1.64 9.45 2.90
N LEU A 54 0.51 9.45 2.19
CA LEU A 54 -0.81 9.69 2.82
C LEU A 54 -1.15 8.64 3.87
N VAL A 55 -0.76 7.38 3.64
CA VAL A 55 -1.02 6.27 4.57
C VAL A 55 -0.28 6.49 5.89
N PHE A 56 1.01 6.86 5.83
CA PHE A 56 1.84 7.08 7.01
C PHE A 56 1.48 8.37 7.75
N ASN A 57 1.01 9.39 7.03
CA ASN A 57 0.55 10.63 7.61
C ASN A 57 -0.90 10.58 8.12
N GLY A 58 -1.60 9.44 7.95
CA GLY A 58 -3.02 9.30 8.32
C GLY A 58 -3.96 10.26 7.56
N LYS A 59 -3.54 10.75 6.38
CA LYS A 59 -4.30 11.73 5.60
C LYS A 59 -5.30 11.01 4.68
N ASN A 60 -6.54 11.52 4.65
CA ASN A 60 -7.58 10.96 3.79
C ASN A 60 -7.35 11.35 2.32
N LEU A 61 -7.29 10.35 1.42
CA LEU A 61 -7.04 10.55 0.00
C LEU A 61 -7.98 11.58 -0.65
N TYR A 62 -9.30 11.43 -0.46
CA TYR A 62 -10.26 12.34 -1.07
C TYR A 62 -10.07 13.77 -0.58
N ARG A 63 -9.91 13.94 0.74
CA ARG A 63 -9.72 15.25 1.36
C ARG A 63 -8.45 15.92 0.84
N THR A 64 -7.34 15.19 0.74
CA THR A 64 -6.07 15.76 0.24
C THR A 64 -6.16 16.10 -1.24
N LEU A 65 -6.72 15.22 -2.08
CA LEU A 65 -6.84 15.48 -3.52
C LEU A 65 -7.77 16.65 -3.88
N VAL A 66 -8.73 17.00 -3.01
CA VAL A 66 -9.72 18.05 -3.26
C VAL A 66 -9.37 19.35 -2.54
N LEU A 67 -8.97 19.30 -1.26
CA LEU A 67 -8.75 20.48 -0.43
C LEU A 67 -7.28 20.94 -0.36
N GLN A 68 -6.33 20.04 -0.61
CA GLN A 68 -4.88 20.29 -0.49
C GLN A 68 -4.17 19.97 -1.80
N SER A 69 -4.83 20.25 -2.93
CA SER A 69 -4.33 19.84 -4.24
C SER A 69 -3.10 20.61 -4.72
N GLU A 70 -2.81 21.77 -4.13
CA GLU A 70 -1.62 22.57 -4.43
C GLU A 70 -0.35 21.98 -3.81
N ASP A 71 -0.48 21.23 -2.71
CA ASP A 71 0.64 20.58 -2.02
C ASP A 71 1.10 19.29 -2.72
N LEU A 72 0.39 18.87 -3.78
CA LEU A 72 0.65 17.64 -4.51
C LEU A 72 1.26 17.92 -5.88
N PRO A 73 2.20 17.07 -6.35
CA PRO A 73 2.80 17.21 -7.66
C PRO A 73 1.85 16.85 -8.82
N PHE A 74 0.59 16.52 -8.53
CA PHE A 74 -0.43 16.17 -9.52
C PHE A 74 -1.84 16.50 -9.01
N ARG A 75 -2.78 16.63 -9.95
CA ARG A 75 -4.20 16.87 -9.65
C ARG A 75 -4.97 15.56 -9.46
N LYS A 76 -6.15 15.69 -8.85
CA LYS A 76 -7.13 14.61 -8.56
C LYS A 76 -7.25 13.54 -9.65
N ASN A 77 -7.48 13.95 -10.90
CA ASN A 77 -7.71 13.03 -12.01
C ASN A 77 -6.50 12.16 -12.31
N THR A 78 -5.29 12.66 -12.07
CA THR A 78 -4.05 11.91 -12.27
C THR A 78 -3.93 10.76 -11.26
N ALA A 79 -4.29 10.99 -9.99
CA ALA A 79 -4.32 9.94 -8.97
C ALA A 79 -5.35 8.85 -9.31
N TYR A 80 -6.58 9.24 -9.64
CA TYR A 80 -7.61 8.24 -9.96
C TYR A 80 -7.29 7.45 -11.22
N ARG A 81 -6.76 8.09 -12.27
CA ARG A 81 -6.28 7.37 -13.46
C ARG A 81 -5.13 6.42 -13.13
N PHE A 82 -4.23 6.81 -12.24
CA PHE A 82 -3.13 5.95 -11.80
C PHE A 82 -3.63 4.73 -11.01
N LEU A 83 -4.58 4.91 -10.08
CA LEU A 83 -5.13 3.83 -9.27
C LEU A 83 -6.00 2.85 -10.08
N ASN A 84 -6.68 3.35 -11.12
CA ASN A 84 -7.63 2.58 -11.91
C ASN A 84 -7.09 2.14 -13.28
N ASP A 85 -5.79 2.27 -13.55
CA ASP A 85 -5.21 1.80 -14.83
C ASP A 85 -5.08 0.26 -14.80
N GLY A 86 -5.94 -0.43 -15.56
CA GLY A 86 -5.94 -1.89 -15.62
C GLY A 86 -4.68 -2.51 -16.22
N ARG A 87 -3.79 -1.71 -16.84
CA ARG A 87 -2.50 -2.21 -17.37
C ARG A 87 -1.44 -2.36 -16.27
N PHE A 88 -1.63 -1.69 -15.13
CA PHE A 88 -0.69 -1.72 -14.02
C PHE A 88 -0.85 -3.01 -13.23
N ASN A 89 0.22 -3.81 -13.17
CA ASN A 89 0.19 -5.10 -12.49
C ASN A 89 0.55 -4.92 -11.01
N TRP A 90 -0.46 -4.57 -10.21
CA TRP A 90 -0.34 -4.40 -8.76
C TRP A 90 0.15 -5.65 -8.04
N GLU A 91 -0.31 -6.83 -8.44
CA GLU A 91 0.09 -8.10 -7.85
C GLU A 91 1.60 -8.35 -8.01
N LYS A 92 2.11 -8.22 -9.24
CA LYS A 92 3.54 -8.37 -9.53
C LYS A 92 4.38 -7.32 -8.81
N LEU A 93 3.89 -6.08 -8.70
CA LEU A 93 4.58 -5.04 -7.91
C LEU A 93 4.70 -5.46 -6.45
N LEU A 94 3.61 -5.93 -5.85
CA LEU A 94 3.60 -6.41 -4.46
C LEU A 94 4.57 -7.57 -4.29
N GLN A 95 4.49 -8.60 -5.14
CA GLN A 95 5.37 -9.76 -5.10
C GLN A 95 6.85 -9.36 -5.15
N LEU A 96 7.24 -8.49 -6.11
CA LEU A 96 8.62 -8.02 -6.22
C LEU A 96 9.06 -7.29 -4.94
N ILE A 97 8.21 -6.40 -4.38
CA ILE A 97 8.51 -5.63 -3.16
C ILE A 97 8.72 -6.59 -2.00
N MET A 98 7.86 -7.59 -1.86
CA MET A 98 7.94 -8.56 -0.77
C MET A 98 9.16 -9.44 -0.88
N THR A 99 9.49 -9.97 -2.07
CA THR A 99 10.74 -10.70 -2.27
C THR A 99 11.95 -9.86 -1.87
N ARG A 100 11.95 -8.57 -2.24
CA ARG A 100 13.07 -7.68 -1.89
C ARG A 100 13.16 -7.40 -0.38
N LEU A 101 12.02 -7.27 0.29
CA LEU A 101 11.95 -7.07 1.74
C LEU A 101 12.40 -8.31 2.51
N ILE A 102 11.95 -9.50 2.11
CA ILE A 102 12.36 -10.77 2.73
C ILE A 102 13.88 -10.91 2.62
N LEU A 103 14.45 -10.78 1.41
CA LEU A 103 15.89 -10.86 1.21
C LEU A 103 16.68 -9.81 2.01
N PHE A 104 16.11 -8.61 2.18
CA PHE A 104 16.74 -7.57 2.98
C PHE A 104 16.76 -7.93 4.47
N ILE A 105 15.64 -8.41 5.01
CA ILE A 105 15.53 -8.81 6.41
C ILE A 105 16.36 -10.06 6.69
N ASP A 106 16.39 -11.02 5.76
CA ASP A 106 17.23 -12.21 5.85
C ASP A 106 18.71 -11.85 5.95
N GLY A 107 19.20 -10.89 5.16
CA GLY A 107 20.57 -10.42 5.27
C GLY A 107 20.92 -9.71 6.59
N LEU A 108 19.91 -9.27 7.36
CA LEU A 108 20.10 -8.65 8.68
C LEU A 108 19.98 -9.65 9.84
N THR A 109 19.54 -10.88 9.58
CA THR A 109 19.18 -11.85 10.62
C THR A 109 20.00 -13.13 10.44
N GLY A 110 20.63 -13.60 11.52
CA GLY A 110 21.52 -14.77 11.48
C GLY A 110 20.76 -16.10 11.27
N GLU A 111 21.49 -17.16 10.93
CA GLU A 111 20.96 -18.47 10.49
C GLU A 111 20.13 -19.23 11.54
N ASN A 112 20.19 -18.84 12.82
CA ASN A 112 19.59 -19.60 13.94
C ASN A 112 18.09 -19.32 14.18
N TRP A 113 17.40 -18.55 13.33
CA TRP A 113 16.04 -18.08 13.62
C TRP A 113 14.96 -18.75 12.75
N GLN A 114 13.88 -19.19 13.39
CA GLN A 114 12.75 -19.82 12.69
C GLN A 114 11.85 -18.77 12.01
N SER A 115 11.55 -19.02 10.74
CA SER A 115 10.55 -18.27 9.97
C SER A 115 9.17 -18.90 10.14
N VAL A 116 8.13 -18.07 10.34
CA VAL A 116 6.75 -18.53 10.31
C VAL A 116 6.02 -17.89 9.14
N LEU A 117 5.27 -18.72 8.42
CA LEU A 117 4.30 -18.28 7.43
C LEU A 117 2.90 -18.47 8.02
N ILE A 118 2.14 -17.40 8.03
CA ILE A 118 0.79 -17.30 8.60
C ILE A 118 -0.17 -17.11 7.44
N PHE A 119 -1.28 -17.81 7.44
CA PHE A 119 -2.39 -17.55 6.52
C PHE A 119 -3.61 -17.21 7.36
N ASP A 120 -4.24 -16.09 7.07
CA ASP A 120 -5.43 -15.61 7.75
C ASP A 120 -6.43 -15.12 6.71
N ASP A 121 -7.67 -15.62 6.76
CA ASP A 121 -8.74 -15.12 5.92
C ASP A 121 -9.50 -14.01 6.65
N SER A 122 -9.51 -12.82 6.06
CA SER A 122 -10.12 -11.64 6.64
C SER A 122 -11.26 -11.14 5.75
N LEU A 123 -12.39 -10.81 6.36
CA LEU A 123 -13.52 -10.25 5.64
C LEU A 123 -13.29 -8.77 5.32
N PHE A 124 -13.28 -8.43 4.04
CA PHE A 124 -13.23 -7.05 3.57
C PHE A 124 -14.63 -6.53 3.22
N SER A 125 -15.31 -5.97 4.22
CA SER A 125 -16.67 -5.45 4.06
C SER A 125 -16.74 -4.19 3.20
N ARG A 126 -17.67 -4.21 2.25
CA ARG A 126 -17.96 -3.15 1.27
C ARG A 126 -19.45 -2.83 1.21
N ASN A 127 -20.17 -2.99 2.32
CA ASN A 127 -21.64 -2.85 2.44
C ASN A 127 -22.25 -1.58 1.82
N ARG A 128 -21.53 -0.46 1.83
CA ARG A 128 -22.02 0.83 1.28
C ARG A 128 -21.69 1.03 -0.21
N SER A 129 -20.99 0.08 -0.82
CA SER A 129 -20.52 0.21 -2.20
C SER A 129 -21.58 -0.25 -3.19
N LYS A 130 -21.80 0.53 -4.25
CA LYS A 130 -22.82 0.25 -5.28
C LYS A 130 -22.25 -0.20 -6.64
N LYS A 131 -21.01 0.18 -6.95
CA LYS A 131 -20.33 -0.11 -8.22
C LYS A 131 -18.94 -0.68 -7.93
N VAL A 132 -18.90 -1.98 -7.66
CA VAL A 132 -17.66 -2.71 -7.39
C VAL A 132 -17.76 -4.03 -8.13
N GLU A 133 -16.79 -4.29 -8.99
CA GLU A 133 -16.70 -5.56 -9.72
C GLU A 133 -16.46 -6.72 -8.75
N PHE A 134 -17.06 -7.86 -9.04
CA PHE A 134 -16.95 -9.10 -8.23
C PHE A 134 -17.39 -8.96 -6.76
N LEU A 135 -18.22 -7.96 -6.43
CA LEU A 135 -18.75 -7.80 -5.09
C LEU A 135 -19.71 -8.95 -4.74
N ALA A 136 -19.28 -9.84 -3.85
CA ALA A 136 -20.06 -10.98 -3.41
C ALA A 136 -20.81 -10.69 -2.10
N LYS A 137 -21.86 -11.48 -1.83
CA LYS A 137 -22.52 -11.53 -0.52
C LYS A 137 -21.83 -12.63 0.31
N VAL A 138 -21.05 -12.25 1.31
CA VAL A 138 -20.27 -13.14 2.17
C VAL A 138 -20.93 -13.22 3.55
N PHE A 139 -20.96 -14.41 4.15
CA PHE A 139 -21.42 -14.57 5.51
C PHE A 139 -20.28 -14.25 6.49
N ASP A 140 -20.48 -13.23 7.33
CA ASP A 140 -19.56 -12.89 8.40
C ASP A 140 -19.85 -13.78 9.61
N HIS A 141 -18.95 -14.71 9.88
CA HIS A 141 -19.04 -15.59 11.04
C HIS A 141 -18.83 -14.85 12.38
N THR A 142 -18.20 -13.68 12.37
CA THR A 142 -17.97 -12.88 13.58
C THR A 142 -19.24 -12.15 14.01
N SER A 143 -19.92 -11.50 13.06
CA SER A 143 -21.14 -10.74 13.34
C SER A 143 -22.43 -11.53 13.10
N HIS A 144 -22.34 -12.78 12.63
CA HIS A 144 -23.44 -13.65 12.20
C HIS A 144 -24.38 -12.98 11.18
N LYS A 145 -23.81 -12.21 10.25
CA LYS A 145 -24.59 -11.43 9.27
C LYS A 145 -23.99 -11.57 7.88
N PHE A 146 -24.86 -11.52 6.88
CA PHE A 146 -24.39 -11.35 5.51
C PHE A 146 -23.97 -9.91 5.26
N CYS A 147 -22.80 -9.75 4.65
CA CYS A 147 -22.31 -8.47 4.18
C CYS A 147 -21.95 -8.56 2.69
N LYS A 148 -21.93 -7.43 2.00
CA LYS A 148 -21.34 -7.32 0.67
C LYS A 148 -19.85 -7.04 0.83
N GLY A 149 -18.97 -7.85 0.24
CA GLY A 149 -17.53 -7.73 0.44
C GLY A 149 -16.73 -8.79 -0.30
N PHE A 150 -15.50 -8.98 0.15
CA PHE A 150 -14.56 -9.98 -0.36
C PHE A 150 -14.00 -10.78 0.82
N GLN A 151 -13.74 -12.07 0.62
CA GLN A 151 -12.90 -12.85 1.52
C GLN A 151 -11.45 -12.64 1.09
N MET A 152 -10.67 -11.96 1.91
CA MET A 152 -9.27 -11.65 1.60
C MET A 152 -8.38 -12.68 2.29
N LEU A 153 -7.72 -13.54 1.52
CA LEU A 153 -6.70 -14.40 2.08
C LEU A 153 -5.44 -13.55 2.27
N THR A 154 -5.03 -13.37 3.51
CA THR A 154 -3.83 -12.63 3.86
C THR A 154 -2.73 -13.61 4.22
N MET A 155 -1.61 -13.51 3.51
CA MET A 155 -0.39 -14.23 3.89
C MET A 155 0.44 -13.32 4.80
N GLY A 156 0.96 -13.85 5.89
CA GLY A 156 1.78 -13.15 6.86
C GLY A 156 3.14 -13.82 6.96
N TRP A 157 4.23 -13.06 6.88
CA TRP A 157 5.55 -13.59 7.21
C TRP A 157 6.07 -12.93 8.48
N SER A 158 6.52 -13.73 9.44
CA SER A 158 7.06 -13.24 10.71
C SER A 158 8.36 -13.93 11.08
N ARG A 159 9.33 -13.09 11.48
CA ARG A 159 10.53 -13.47 12.24
C ARG A 159 10.52 -12.71 13.56
N LYS A 160 9.85 -13.31 14.55
CA LYS A 160 9.58 -12.86 15.94
C LYS A 160 8.89 -11.50 16.15
N THR A 161 9.06 -10.47 15.31
CA THR A 161 8.51 -9.13 15.62
C THR A 161 8.25 -8.11 14.48
N PRO A 162 8.55 -8.35 13.19
CA PRO A 162 7.86 -7.64 12.11
C PRO A 162 6.93 -8.59 11.36
N LEU A 163 5.62 -8.35 11.46
CA LEU A 163 4.62 -9.03 10.65
C LEU A 163 4.49 -8.31 9.31
N CYS A 164 4.87 -8.97 8.22
CA CYS A 164 4.56 -8.51 6.87
C CYS A 164 3.24 -9.14 6.42
N LEU A 165 2.15 -8.37 6.38
CA LEU A 165 0.84 -8.81 5.89
C LEU A 165 0.72 -8.61 4.38
N PHE A 166 0.17 -9.60 3.69
CA PHE A 166 0.06 -9.68 2.23
C PHE A 166 -1.38 -9.96 1.84
N PRO A 167 -2.14 -8.98 1.36
CA PRO A 167 -3.48 -9.23 0.85
C PRO A 167 -3.39 -9.97 -0.50
N SER A 168 -4.01 -11.14 -0.59
CA SER A 168 -4.32 -11.80 -1.87
C SER A 168 -5.84 -11.79 -2.06
N ALA A 169 -6.28 -11.30 -3.21
CA ALA A 169 -7.66 -11.44 -3.63
C ALA A 169 -7.77 -12.78 -4.34
N CYS A 170 -8.49 -13.73 -3.75
CA CYS A 170 -9.03 -14.88 -4.46
C CYS A 170 -10.30 -14.48 -5.22
#